data_AF-A0A1S3QNL7-F1
#
_entry.id   AF-A0A1S3QNL7-F1
#
_cell.length_a   1.000
_cell.length_b   1.000
_cell.length_c   1.000
_cell.angle_alpha   90.00
_cell.angle_beta   90.00
_cell.angle_gamma   90.00
#
_symmetry.space_group_name_H-M   'P 1'
#
loop_
_entity.id
_entity.type
_entity.pdbx_description
1 polymer ?
#
loop_
_entity_poly.entity_id
_entity_poly.type
_entity_poly.pdbx_seq_one_letter_code
_entity_poly.pdbx_strand_id
1 'polypeptide(L)'
;MKVLLVLAMMFLGASAHPCPHTFADNSTVKLLENYVIEQCTGHAAWYKLGSYCIKHFNQMLDYTSAENHCKSVKTGAHLVSTHNAEENNALDEFTQWSSRPNPRIWLGGYALTDPSQVLIIIRTSGGHQNP
;
A
#
# COMPACT_ATOMS: atom_id res chain seq x y z
N MET A 1 -7.81 59.33 16.30
CA MET A 1 -7.46 58.76 14.98
C MET A 1 -6.69 57.47 15.30
N LYS A 2 -7.10 56.24 14.93
CA LYS A 2 -7.25 55.70 13.55
C LYS A 2 -5.96 56.03 12.78
N VAL A 3 -5.09 55.13 12.33
CA VAL A 3 -5.17 53.74 11.83
C VAL A 3 -3.89 53.03 12.38
N LEU A 4 -3.71 51.71 12.54
CA LEU A 4 -4.37 50.52 11.98
C LEU A 4 -5.00 49.58 13.03
N LEU A 5 -5.86 48.70 12.52
CA LEU A 5 -6.13 47.32 12.93
C LEU A 5 -5.81 46.44 11.69
N VAL A 6 -5.73 45.12 11.84
CA VAL A 6 -5.60 44.11 10.76
C VAL A 6 -4.21 43.99 10.10
N LEU A 7 -3.41 43.01 10.58
CA LEU A 7 -2.42 42.17 9.87
C LEU A 7 -1.55 41.49 10.96
N ALA A 8 -1.56 40.18 11.21
CA ALA A 8 -2.29 39.10 10.54
C ALA A 8 -2.76 38.04 11.55
N MET A 9 -4.05 37.67 11.50
CA MET A 9 -4.53 36.41 12.09
C MET A 9 -4.21 35.25 11.12
N MET A 10 -2.94 34.82 11.07
CA MET A 10 -2.54 33.62 10.31
C MET A 10 -1.47 32.81 11.05
N PHE A 11 -1.77 32.46 12.31
CA PHE A 11 -1.24 31.24 12.90
C PHE A 11 -2.40 30.25 13.09
N LEU A 12 -2.99 29.85 11.96
CA LEU A 12 -3.52 28.50 11.82
C LEU A 12 -2.33 27.56 11.93
N GLY A 13 -1.90 27.30 13.16
CA GLY A 13 -0.96 26.23 13.45
C GLY A 13 -1.63 24.95 13.01
N ALA A 14 -1.21 24.43 11.85
CA ALA A 14 -1.58 23.09 11.45
C ALA A 14 -1.10 22.17 12.57
N SER A 15 -2.05 21.64 13.35
CA SER A 15 -1.80 20.53 14.25
C SER A 15 -1.60 19.28 13.39
N ALA A 16 -0.44 19.25 12.72
CA ALA A 16 0.24 18.02 12.40
C ALA A 16 0.49 17.33 13.74
N HIS A 17 -0.52 16.61 14.22
CA HIS A 17 -0.34 15.60 15.24
C HIS A 17 0.75 14.70 14.68
N PRO A 18 1.93 14.61 15.33
CA PRO A 18 2.87 13.58 14.97
C PRO A 18 2.09 12.27 15.10
N CYS A 19 2.09 11.43 14.06
CA CYS A 19 1.79 10.02 14.30
C CYS A 19 2.68 9.61 15.47
N PRO A 20 2.14 9.04 16.56
CA PRO A 20 2.94 8.66 17.72
C PRO A 20 3.86 7.52 17.32
N HIS A 21 5.01 7.89 16.75
CA HIS A 21 6.10 7.02 16.39
C HIS A 21 6.82 6.60 17.67
N THR A 22 6.18 5.71 18.42
CA THR A 22 6.91 4.72 19.20
C THR A 22 7.60 3.78 18.22
N PHE A 23 8.69 4.24 17.60
CA PHE A 23 9.72 3.34 17.06
C PHE A 23 10.46 2.69 18.24
N ALA A 24 9.73 1.84 18.96
CA ALA A 24 10.30 0.61 19.49
C ALA A 24 10.22 -0.39 18.33
N ASP A 25 11.26 -1.13 17.98
CA ASP A 25 12.44 -1.49 18.77
C ASP A 25 13.63 -1.79 17.82
N ASN A 26 14.82 -2.02 18.38
CA ASN A 26 15.90 -2.83 17.80
C ASN A 26 15.48 -4.33 17.67
N SER A 27 14.18 -4.60 17.58
CA SER A 27 13.66 -5.89 17.19
C SER A 27 14.04 -6.07 15.72
N THR A 28 14.95 -7.02 15.45
CA THR A 28 14.84 -7.82 14.22
C THR A 28 13.37 -8.18 14.11
N VAL A 29 12.69 -7.74 13.05
CA VAL A 29 11.26 -8.00 12.95
C VAL A 29 11.06 -9.50 12.96
N LYS A 30 10.57 -10.00 14.10
CA LYS A 30 9.98 -11.31 14.16
C LYS A 30 8.71 -11.18 13.32
N LEU A 31 8.82 -11.59 12.06
CA LEU A 31 7.69 -12.19 11.35
C LEU A 31 6.93 -13.01 12.40
N LEU A 32 5.62 -12.81 12.54
CA LEU A 32 4.82 -13.55 13.51
C LEU A 32 5.24 -15.02 13.43
N GLU A 33 5.56 -15.64 14.57
CA GLU A 33 6.35 -16.88 14.59
C GLU A 33 5.69 -18.07 13.85
N ASN A 34 4.48 -17.87 13.30
CA ASN A 34 3.72 -18.77 12.44
C ASN A 34 3.18 -18.13 11.13
N TYR A 35 3.73 -17.03 10.59
CA TYR A 35 3.29 -16.50 9.28
C TYR A 35 3.67 -17.46 8.15
N VAL A 36 2.67 -18.16 7.61
CA VAL A 36 2.88 -19.17 6.56
C VAL A 36 2.78 -18.52 5.17
N ILE A 37 3.93 -18.43 4.49
CA ILE A 37 4.02 -18.08 3.07
C ILE A 37 3.46 -19.23 2.22
N GLU A 38 2.15 -19.22 1.94
CA GLU A 38 1.53 -20.24 1.07
C GLU A 38 1.78 -19.93 -0.42
N GLN A 39 2.17 -20.94 -1.21
CA GLN A 39 2.33 -20.79 -2.66
C GLN A 39 0.97 -20.88 -3.39
N CYS A 40 0.80 -20.11 -4.46
CA CYS A 40 -0.37 -20.23 -5.32
C CYS A 40 -0.32 -21.49 -6.20
N THR A 41 -1.37 -22.31 -6.13
CA THR A 41 -1.51 -23.55 -6.91
C THR A 41 -1.32 -23.29 -8.40
N GLY A 42 -0.40 -24.02 -9.03
CA GLY A 42 -0.09 -23.90 -10.46
C GLY A 42 0.67 -22.63 -10.86
N HIS A 43 1.13 -21.80 -9.91
CA HIS A 43 1.79 -20.52 -10.19
C HIS A 43 3.14 -20.42 -9.46
N ALA A 44 4.21 -20.86 -10.13
CA ALA A 44 5.56 -20.85 -9.58
C ALA A 44 6.04 -19.43 -9.19
N ALA A 45 6.56 -19.31 -7.96
CA ALA A 45 6.97 -18.05 -7.33
C ALA A 45 5.86 -16.98 -7.24
N TRP A 46 4.60 -17.41 -7.15
CA TRP A 46 3.47 -16.59 -6.69
C TRP A 46 2.99 -17.11 -5.34
N TYR A 47 2.56 -16.21 -4.46
CA TYR A 47 2.22 -16.51 -3.08
C TYR A 47 0.85 -15.93 -2.73
N LYS A 48 0.14 -16.56 -1.81
CA LYS A 48 -1.19 -16.09 -1.41
C LYS A 48 -1.12 -14.87 -0.50
N LEU A 49 -2.00 -13.93 -0.75
CA LEU A 49 -2.40 -12.87 0.16
C LEU A 49 -3.93 -12.89 0.22
N GLY A 50 -4.47 -13.58 1.24
CA GLY A 50 -5.90 -13.92 1.28
C GLY A 50 -6.31 -14.79 0.09
N SER A 51 -7.29 -14.31 -0.69
CA SER A 51 -7.77 -14.95 -1.92
C SER A 51 -6.94 -14.60 -3.18
N TYR A 52 -5.99 -13.67 -3.08
CA TYR A 52 -5.20 -13.18 -4.22
C TYR A 52 -3.83 -13.84 -4.30
N CYS A 53 -3.25 -13.83 -5.51
CA CYS A 53 -1.87 -14.25 -5.74
C CYS A 53 -0.97 -13.03 -6.00
N ILE A 54 0.05 -12.86 -5.18
CA ILE A 54 1.04 -11.78 -5.27
C ILE A 54 2.42 -12.33 -5.64
N LYS A 55 3.28 -11.45 -6.16
CA LYS A 55 4.67 -11.74 -6.50
C LYS A 55 5.52 -10.49 -6.36
N HIS A 56 6.61 -10.58 -5.60
CA HIS A 56 7.61 -9.51 -5.54
C HIS A 56 8.52 -9.55 -6.78
N PHE A 57 8.82 -8.37 -7.32
CA PHE A 57 9.79 -8.18 -8.41
C PHE A 57 10.90 -7.25 -7.91
N ASN A 58 12.10 -7.78 -7.76
CA ASN A 58 13.29 -7.02 -7.35
C ASN A 58 13.82 -6.16 -8.52
N GLN A 59 13.06 -5.15 -8.91
CA GLN A 59 13.36 -4.21 -10.00
C GLN A 59 13.08 -2.77 -9.52
N MET A 60 14.03 -1.86 -9.74
CA MET A 60 13.81 -0.43 -9.50
C MET A 60 13.10 0.17 -10.72
N LEU A 61 11.79 0.39 -10.57
CA LEU A 61 10.92 1.02 -11.56
C LEU A 61 10.25 2.25 -10.93
N ASP A 62 9.86 3.24 -11.75
CA ASP A 62 8.87 4.23 -11.33
C ASP A 62 7.47 3.59 -11.20
N TYR A 63 6.53 4.30 -10.57
CA TYR A 63 5.17 3.82 -10.33
C TYR A 63 4.45 3.33 -11.60
N THR A 64 4.50 4.13 -12.67
CA THR A 64 3.80 3.85 -13.94
C THR A 64 4.41 2.64 -14.63
N SER A 65 5.74 2.55 -14.64
CA SER A 65 6.50 1.42 -15.17
C SER A 65 6.24 0.13 -14.37
N ALA A 66 6.12 0.22 -13.04
CA ALA A 66 5.81 -0.93 -12.18
C ALA A 66 4.39 -1.46 -12.40
N GLU A 67 3.38 -0.59 -12.46
CA GLU A 67 2.00 -0.95 -12.76
C GLU A 67 1.84 -1.56 -14.16
N ASN A 68 2.52 -1.00 -15.17
CA ASN A 68 2.55 -1.56 -16.51
C ASN A 68 3.31 -2.91 -16.56
N HIS A 69 4.35 -3.08 -15.75
CA HIS A 69 5.04 -4.36 -15.60
C HIS A 69 4.09 -5.44 -15.05
N CYS A 70 3.40 -5.16 -13.94
CA CYS A 70 2.40 -6.08 -13.37
C CYS A 70 1.37 -6.53 -14.41
N LYS A 71 0.77 -5.58 -15.14
CA LYS A 71 -0.18 -5.85 -16.24
C LYS A 71 0.40 -6.74 -17.34
N SER A 72 1.69 -6.59 -17.65
CA SER A 72 2.37 -7.37 -18.69
C SER A 72 2.66 -8.82 -18.28
N VAL A 73 2.83 -9.09 -16.98
CA VAL A 73 3.22 -10.43 -16.49
C VAL A 73 2.05 -11.41 -16.50
N LYS A 74 0.83 -10.95 -16.19
CA LYS A 74 -0.37 -11.79 -16.14
C LYS A 74 -1.61 -10.93 -16.39
N THR A 75 -2.53 -11.41 -17.24
CA THR A 75 -3.82 -10.74 -17.49
C THR A 75 -4.56 -10.47 -16.17
N GLY A 76 -4.92 -9.22 -15.94
CA GLY A 76 -5.61 -8.78 -14.71
C GLY A 76 -4.72 -8.62 -13.47
N ALA A 77 -3.39 -8.73 -13.60
CA ALA A 77 -2.47 -8.36 -12.52
C ALA A 77 -2.17 -6.86 -12.51
N HIS A 78 -2.02 -6.32 -11.32
CA HIS A 78 -1.80 -4.91 -11.00
C HIS A 78 -0.80 -4.81 -9.84
N LEU A 79 -0.34 -3.60 -9.51
CA LEU A 79 0.28 -3.36 -8.21
C LEU A 79 -0.67 -3.76 -7.08
N VAL A 80 -0.12 -4.33 -6.01
CA VAL A 80 -0.91 -4.83 -4.87
C VAL A 80 -1.64 -3.68 -4.16
N SER A 81 -2.92 -3.91 -3.87
CA SER A 81 -3.75 -3.03 -3.04
C SER A 81 -4.04 -3.69 -1.70
N THR A 82 -4.27 -2.88 -0.67
CA THR A 82 -4.68 -3.32 0.67
C THR A 82 -5.98 -2.61 1.04
N HIS A 83 -6.95 -3.36 1.56
CA HIS A 83 -8.31 -2.87 1.82
C HIS A 83 -8.72 -2.99 3.30
N ASN A 84 -7.88 -3.61 4.13
CA ASN A 84 -8.06 -3.74 5.59
C ASN A 84 -6.67 -3.87 6.28
N ALA A 85 -6.68 -3.91 7.61
CA ALA A 85 -5.44 -3.97 8.40
C ALA A 85 -4.75 -5.34 8.32
N GLU A 86 -5.54 -6.40 8.17
CA GLU A 86 -5.10 -7.79 8.08
C GLU A 86 -4.29 -8.04 6.80
N GLU A 87 -4.78 -7.57 5.66
CA GLU A 87 -4.07 -7.56 4.37
C GLU A 87 -2.79 -6.72 4.43
N ASN A 88 -2.84 -5.56 5.08
CA ASN A 88 -1.67 -4.69 5.22
C ASN A 88 -0.56 -5.37 6.04
N ASN A 89 -0.91 -6.01 7.16
CA ASN A 89 0.04 -6.71 8.01
C ASN A 89 0.64 -7.93 7.28
N ALA A 90 -0.20 -8.75 6.64
CA ALA A 90 0.28 -9.88 5.86
C ALA A 90 1.15 -9.46 4.66
N LEU A 91 0.86 -8.31 4.03
CA LEU A 91 1.69 -7.77 2.97
C LEU A 91 3.03 -7.26 3.51
N ASP A 92 3.08 -6.63 4.69
CA ASP A 92 4.32 -6.22 5.33
C ASP A 92 5.22 -7.44 5.64
N GLU A 93 4.68 -8.49 6.25
CA GLU A 93 5.41 -9.74 6.52
C GLU A 93 5.91 -10.41 5.24
N PHE A 94 5.07 -10.51 4.20
CA PHE A 94 5.48 -11.01 2.89
C PHE A 94 6.61 -10.17 2.28
N THR A 95 6.52 -8.84 2.40
CA THR A 95 7.48 -7.91 1.81
C THR A 95 8.83 -8.02 2.49
N GLN A 96 8.86 -8.13 3.81
CA GLN A 96 10.08 -8.37 4.59
C GLN A 96 10.73 -9.73 4.29
N TRP A 97 9.92 -10.77 4.06
CA TRP A 97 10.43 -12.09 3.66
C TRP A 97 10.97 -12.13 2.21
N SER A 98 10.28 -11.49 1.27
CA SER A 98 10.57 -11.57 -0.17
C SER A 98 11.59 -10.56 -0.70
N SER A 99 11.97 -9.57 0.12
CA SER A 99 12.77 -8.41 -0.29
C SER A 99 14.06 -8.26 0.49
N ARG A 100 14.89 -7.29 0.08
CA ARG A 100 16.09 -6.88 0.85
C ARG A 100 15.68 -6.14 2.14
N PRO A 101 16.55 -6.09 3.18
CA PRO A 101 16.29 -5.30 4.38
C PRO A 101 15.95 -3.84 4.05
N ASN A 102 14.93 -3.32 4.73
CA ASN A 102 14.28 -2.02 4.46
C ASN A 102 13.61 -1.93 3.07
N PRO A 103 12.63 -2.80 2.77
CA PRO A 103 11.95 -2.77 1.48
C PRO A 103 11.13 -1.50 1.27
N ARG A 104 11.23 -0.94 0.07
CA ARG A 104 10.29 0.06 -0.45
C ARG A 104 9.64 -0.53 -1.69
N ILE A 105 8.35 -0.79 -1.60
CA ILE A 105 7.54 -1.34 -2.70
C ILE A 105 6.50 -0.31 -3.15
N TRP A 106 6.05 -0.44 -4.40
CA TRP A 106 4.89 0.29 -4.89
C TRP A 106 3.61 -0.48 -4.55
N LEU A 107 2.61 0.25 -4.05
CA LEU A 107 1.23 -0.23 -3.86
C LEU A 107 0.34 0.43 -4.93
N GLY A 108 -0.78 -0.18 -5.31
CA GLY A 108 -1.68 0.31 -6.38
C GLY A 108 -2.49 1.57 -6.05
N GLY A 109 -2.13 2.31 -5.00
CA GLY A 109 -2.81 3.54 -4.58
C GLY A 109 -2.12 4.80 -5.12
N TYR A 110 -2.87 5.66 -5.79
CA TYR A 110 -2.39 6.94 -6.31
C TYR A 110 -3.48 8.03 -6.17
N ALA A 111 -3.04 9.28 -6.00
CA ALA A 111 -3.96 10.41 -5.90
C ALA A 111 -4.50 10.78 -7.28
N LEU A 112 -5.83 10.87 -7.41
CA LEU A 112 -6.47 11.46 -8.59
C LEU A 112 -6.43 12.98 -8.45
N THR A 113 -5.71 13.65 -9.35
CA THR A 113 -5.57 15.11 -9.38
C THR A 113 -6.74 15.81 -10.10
N ASP A 114 -7.57 15.05 -10.80
CA ASP A 114 -8.71 15.52 -11.57
C ASP A 114 -9.98 14.72 -11.19
N PRO A 115 -10.94 15.33 -10.46
CA PRO A 115 -12.19 14.67 -10.09
C PRO A 115 -13.07 14.26 -11.29
N SER A 116 -12.86 14.82 -12.48
CA SER A 116 -13.63 14.45 -13.67
C SER A 116 -13.18 13.12 -14.31
N GLN A 117 -12.00 12.62 -13.93
CA GLN A 117 -11.53 11.27 -14.29
C GLN A 117 -12.09 10.19 -13.35
N VAL A 118 -12.86 10.58 -12.33
CA VAL A 118 -13.59 9.65 -11.48
C VAL A 118 -14.81 9.12 -12.24
N LEU A 119 -14.67 7.95 -12.87
CA LEU A 119 -15.83 7.07 -13.04
C LEU A 119 -16.32 6.71 -11.64
N ILE A 120 -17.41 7.35 -11.19
CA ILE A 120 -17.93 7.18 -9.83
C ILE A 120 -18.47 5.75 -9.66
N ILE A 121 -17.60 4.86 -9.20
CA ILE A 121 -17.97 3.72 -8.38
C ILE A 121 -16.93 3.61 -7.26
N ILE A 122 -17.18 4.29 -6.13
CA ILE A 122 -16.61 3.84 -4.86
C ILE A 122 -17.34 2.55 -4.49
N ARG A 123 -16.88 1.42 -5.05
CA ARG A 123 -17.14 0.08 -4.52
C ARG A 123 -15.84 -0.44 -3.92
N THR A 124 -15.71 -0.28 -2.61
CA THR A 124 -14.81 -1.11 -1.79
C THR A 124 -15.45 -2.47 -1.45
N SER A 125 -16.50 -2.87 -2.18
CA SER A 125 -17.13 -4.20 -2.16
C SER A 125 -17.08 -4.83 -3.56
N GLY A 126 -15.85 -5.07 -4.03
CA GLY A 126 -15.58 -5.78 -5.29
C GLY A 126 -15.50 -7.29 -5.10
N GLY A 127 -16.60 -8.00 -5.30
CA GLY A 127 -16.58 -9.44 -5.61
C GLY A 127 -16.62 -10.41 -4.42
N HIS A 128 -17.75 -10.47 -3.72
CA HIS A 128 -18.13 -11.71 -3.02
C HIS A 128 -18.45 -12.78 -4.08
N GLN A 129 -17.54 -13.74 -4.28
CA GLN A 129 -17.90 -15.02 -4.90
C GLN A 129 -18.41 -15.95 -3.81
N ASN A 130 -19.61 -16.47 -3.99
CA ASN A 130 -20.24 -17.47 -3.11
C ASN A 130 -21.53 -17.98 -3.80
N PRO A 131 -21.89 -19.26 -3.66
CA PRO A 131 -21.04 -20.46 -3.54
C PRO A 131 -20.76 -21.11 -4.91
#